data_AF-A0A353DZ32-F1
#
_entry.id   AF-A0A353DZ32-F1
#
_cell.length_a   1.000
_cell.length_b   1.000
_cell.length_c   1.000
_cell.angle_alpha   90.00
_cell.angle_beta   90.00
_cell.angle_gamma   90.00
#
_symmetry.space_group_name_H-M   'P 1'
#
loop_
_entity.id
_entity.type
_entity.pdbx_description
1 polymer ?
#
loop_
_entity_poly.entity_id
_entity_poly.type
_entity_poly.pdbx_seq_one_letter_code
_entity_poly.pdbx_strand_id
1 'polypeptide(L)'
;MHLVLRQPVGCGPLGTLSGHLLTFALWAVLLGTPKLELQGESLQSTSGQFLTIWVKDRFYTPELTPNQVNQGWVALTPSLVSLTAEQVKTGILKVLGLEDQWAQRIRIHLSSKLIDQEPFVTLPTRFNNGWGFRVMLYPKIRKDRWIRNLVHVLLLDLINRAGTERMFDPPAWLIDGVWQEMLQTSLVDPSLSLEDVVAPGQFSDPGMRFRTWVYNEDATHMAKLTLKTLEPLSLESLLMPESYDFDDIRYRHSAHLLFHGLLTQVEGVSGMQQFLREMPHFLNWQTTFHRSYHASFPNMLRLEKWWALQTAALSQYNPVRRADMQRSLELLKASLTPQAKLAEREDALPVYTSVSLQGVIGQWEGAVRDEQLWQVHLRLMELKNQVVFECVPLVEDYAQLIQEFLEQLSRLGFQSAKKGALPLRERTLVNRTLGRLEQLELRRLQMLEQFRQLDARSAAGSGS
;
A
#
# COMPACT_ATOMS: atom_id res chain seq x y z
N MET A 1 15.11 -9.67 13.33
CA MET A 1 16.18 -10.14 14.25
C MET A 1 15.56 -10.31 15.63
N HIS A 2 15.38 -11.54 16.08
CA HIS A 2 14.72 -11.90 17.34
C HIS A 2 15.52 -11.44 18.55
N LEU A 3 14.86 -10.89 19.58
CA LEU A 3 15.39 -10.88 20.94
C LEU A 3 14.37 -11.47 21.91
N VAL A 4 14.73 -12.68 22.34
CA VAL A 4 14.07 -13.54 23.31
C VAL A 4 14.37 -13.02 24.72
N LEU A 5 13.32 -12.83 25.53
CA LEU A 5 13.43 -12.61 26.97
C LEU A 5 13.94 -13.90 27.65
N ARG A 6 15.18 -13.86 28.17
CA ARG A 6 15.68 -14.84 29.14
C ARG A 6 15.48 -14.30 30.56
N GLN A 7 14.75 -15.04 31.38
CA GLN A 7 14.85 -14.94 32.84
C GLN A 7 16.20 -15.49 33.32
N PRO A 8 16.64 -15.09 34.52
CA PRO A 8 17.29 -16.05 35.41
C PRO A 8 16.68 -16.07 36.82
N VAL A 9 16.62 -17.27 37.38
CA VAL A 9 16.30 -17.61 38.77
C VAL A 9 17.61 -17.87 39.52
N GLY A 10 17.72 -17.40 40.77
CA GLY A 10 18.38 -18.16 41.85
C GLY A 10 19.63 -17.58 42.55
N CYS A 11 19.43 -17.21 43.83
CA CYS A 11 20.29 -17.36 45.02
C CYS A 11 21.62 -16.56 45.19
N GLY A 12 21.77 -15.91 46.37
CA GLY A 12 22.92 -15.13 46.85
C GLY A 12 24.15 -15.96 47.32
N PRO A 13 25.12 -15.42 48.11
CA PRO A 13 24.91 -14.53 49.28
C PRO A 13 25.91 -13.35 49.49
N LEU A 14 25.55 -12.48 50.44
CA LEU A 14 26.33 -11.61 51.33
C LEU A 14 27.76 -11.15 50.94
N GLY A 15 27.90 -9.83 50.77
CA GLY A 15 29.18 -9.10 50.80
C GLY A 15 28.93 -7.61 51.02
N THR A 16 29.11 -7.15 52.26
CA THR A 16 29.03 -5.76 52.71
C THR A 16 30.17 -4.90 52.16
N LEU A 17 29.88 -3.67 51.69
CA LEU A 17 30.42 -2.41 52.25
C LEU A 17 30.13 -1.18 51.33
N SER A 18 29.52 -0.18 51.97
CA SER A 18 29.70 1.28 51.81
C SER A 18 29.49 1.95 50.44
N GLY A 19 28.60 2.96 50.44
CA GLY A 19 28.90 4.19 49.71
C GLY A 19 27.74 4.88 49.00
N HIS A 20 26.86 5.51 49.78
CA HIS A 20 26.17 6.77 49.43
C HIS A 20 24.96 6.76 48.47
N LEU A 21 23.89 7.38 49.01
CA LEU A 21 22.82 8.15 48.36
C LEU A 21 21.66 7.35 47.73
N LEU A 22 20.58 7.19 48.50
CA LEU A 22 19.29 7.84 48.20
C LEU A 22 18.29 7.57 49.34
N THR A 23 17.92 8.65 50.00
CA THR A 23 16.93 8.75 51.07
C THR A 23 15.57 8.22 50.63
N PHE A 24 15.10 7.17 51.31
CA PHE A 24 13.68 6.83 51.41
C PHE A 24 12.95 7.92 52.20
N ALA A 25 11.84 8.44 51.67
CA ALA A 25 10.80 9.03 52.48
C ALA A 25 9.43 8.60 51.92
N LEU A 26 8.94 7.52 52.51
CA LEU A 26 7.55 7.10 52.52
C LEU A 26 6.76 8.18 53.29
N TRP A 27 5.89 8.92 52.61
CA TRP A 27 4.87 9.75 53.26
C TRP A 27 3.52 9.40 52.63
N ALA A 28 2.88 8.38 53.19
CA ALA A 28 1.44 8.33 53.25
C ALA A 28 1.06 8.95 54.60
N VAL A 29 0.15 9.93 54.57
CA VAL A 29 -0.91 10.23 55.56
C VAL A 29 -1.25 11.75 55.59
N LEU A 30 -2.53 12.03 55.34
CA LEU A 30 -3.32 13.20 55.75
C LEU A 30 -2.87 14.59 55.30
N LEU A 31 -3.18 14.93 54.05
CA LEU A 31 -3.72 16.25 53.74
C LEU A 31 -4.98 16.01 52.90
N GLY A 32 -6.12 16.49 53.38
CA GLY A 32 -7.35 16.50 52.62
C GLY A 32 -7.05 17.09 51.25
N THR A 33 -7.11 16.27 50.21
CA THR A 33 -7.09 16.77 48.85
C THR A 33 -8.25 17.76 48.80
N PRO A 34 -8.06 19.04 48.46
CA PRO A 34 -9.20 19.77 47.99
C PRO A 34 -9.76 18.90 46.88
N LYS A 35 -11.02 18.50 47.02
CA LYS A 35 -11.84 18.15 45.88
C LYS A 35 -11.77 19.41 45.01
N LEU A 36 -10.73 19.53 44.18
CA LEU A 36 -10.87 20.20 42.90
C LEU A 36 -11.86 19.30 42.17
N GLU A 37 -13.14 19.53 42.46
CA GLU A 37 -14.18 19.29 41.48
C GLU A 37 -13.82 20.18 40.30
N LEU A 38 -12.89 19.70 39.46
CA LEU A 38 -12.85 20.05 38.07
C LEU A 38 -14.23 19.65 37.57
N GLN A 39 -15.16 20.60 37.54
CA GLN A 39 -16.47 20.42 36.96
C GLN A 39 -16.26 20.15 35.47
N GLY A 40 -16.11 18.86 35.16
CA GLY A 40 -16.11 18.40 33.79
C GLY A 40 -17.51 18.55 33.24
N GLU A 41 -17.66 19.29 32.15
CA GLU A 41 -18.91 19.31 31.41
C GLU A 41 -18.93 18.10 30.46
N SER A 42 -20.14 17.64 30.15
CA SER A 42 -20.33 16.53 29.23
C SER A 42 -21.48 16.82 28.27
N LEU A 43 -21.29 16.42 27.01
CA LEU A 43 -22.28 16.50 25.95
C LEU A 43 -22.56 15.08 25.46
N GLN A 44 -23.83 14.73 25.46
CA GLN A 44 -24.29 13.47 24.90
C GLN A 44 -24.72 13.68 23.45
N SER A 45 -24.30 12.76 22.59
CA SER A 45 -24.70 12.69 21.20
C SER A 45 -26.18 12.28 21.02
N THR A 46 -26.73 12.46 19.82
CA THR A 46 -28.15 12.19 19.52
C THR A 46 -28.54 10.73 19.69
N SER A 47 -27.69 9.79 19.27
CA SER A 47 -27.93 8.36 19.49
C SER A 47 -27.67 7.94 20.94
N GLY A 48 -26.94 8.76 21.71
CA GLY A 48 -26.53 8.46 23.07
C GLY A 48 -25.31 7.54 23.20
N GLN A 49 -24.75 7.07 22.09
CA GLN A 49 -23.55 6.23 22.08
C GLN A 49 -22.29 7.02 22.49
N PHE A 50 -22.16 8.25 22.01
CA PHE A 50 -20.99 9.09 22.30
C PHE A 50 -21.26 10.03 23.47
N LEU A 51 -20.30 10.08 24.41
CA LEU A 51 -20.27 11.02 25.51
C LEU A 51 -18.97 11.83 25.43
N THR A 52 -19.08 13.09 25.04
CA THR A 52 -17.94 14.02 24.92
C THR A 52 -17.75 14.72 26.27
N ILE A 53 -16.55 14.70 26.81
CA ILE A 53 -16.22 15.21 28.15
C ILE A 53 -15.07 16.22 28.03
N TRP A 54 -15.22 17.39 28.65
CA TRP A 54 -14.18 18.43 28.65
C TRP A 54 -14.15 19.20 29.98
N VAL A 55 -13.12 20.01 30.16
CA VAL A 55 -12.96 20.90 31.33
C VAL A 55 -13.09 22.35 30.86
N LYS A 56 -14.04 23.09 31.45
CA LYS A 56 -14.50 24.42 31.00
C LYS A 56 -13.39 25.47 30.86
N ASP A 57 -12.46 25.54 31.82
CA ASP A 57 -11.43 26.59 31.86
C ASP A 57 -10.20 26.35 30.96
N ARG A 58 -10.10 25.19 30.28
CA ARG A 58 -8.91 24.82 29.51
C ARG A 58 -9.13 24.69 28.00
N PHE A 59 -10.33 25.02 27.53
CA PHE A 59 -10.67 24.98 26.12
C PHE A 59 -10.67 26.39 25.54
N TYR A 60 -9.50 26.85 25.13
CA TYR A 60 -9.42 27.73 23.97
C TYR A 60 -9.50 26.79 22.77
N THR A 61 -10.56 26.86 21.94
CA THR A 61 -10.54 26.22 20.63
C THR A 61 -9.29 26.74 19.94
N PRO A 62 -8.26 25.91 19.74
CA PRO A 62 -6.95 26.42 19.36
C PRO A 62 -7.09 27.10 18.00
N GLU A 63 -6.67 28.36 17.91
CA GLU A 63 -6.66 29.08 16.64
C GLU A 63 -5.83 28.30 15.62
N LEU A 64 -6.40 28.19 14.42
CA LEU A 64 -5.72 27.62 13.28
C LEU A 64 -5.06 28.74 12.50
N THR A 65 -3.78 28.58 12.18
CA THR A 65 -3.15 29.46 11.21
C THR A 65 -3.68 29.17 9.81
N PRO A 66 -3.66 30.14 8.87
CA PRO A 66 -4.08 29.89 7.48
C PRO A 66 -3.34 28.71 6.82
N ASN A 67 -2.06 28.52 7.15
CA ASN A 67 -1.29 27.38 6.69
C ASN A 67 -1.82 26.05 7.24
N GLN A 68 -2.20 26.01 8.52
CA GLN A 68 -2.80 24.83 9.14
C GLN A 68 -4.15 24.47 8.50
N VAL A 69 -4.99 25.47 8.21
CA VAL A 69 -6.24 25.26 7.47
C VAL A 69 -5.96 24.66 6.08
N ASN A 70 -4.99 25.22 5.35
CA ASN A 70 -4.59 24.70 4.03
C ASN A 70 -4.02 23.28 4.08
N GLN A 71 -3.35 22.91 5.18
CA GLN A 71 -2.84 21.57 5.45
C GLN A 71 -3.92 20.60 5.98
N GLY A 72 -5.19 21.03 6.05
CA GLY A 72 -6.32 20.20 6.45
C GLY A 72 -6.41 19.98 7.96
N TRP A 73 -5.85 20.87 8.79
CA TRP A 73 -6.07 20.86 10.23
C TRP A 73 -7.45 21.42 10.58
N VAL A 74 -8.05 20.84 11.61
CA VAL A 74 -9.33 21.28 12.18
C VAL A 74 -9.19 21.50 13.68
N ALA A 75 -9.99 22.44 14.19
CA ALA A 75 -10.14 22.73 15.60
C ALA A 75 -11.52 22.22 16.05
N LEU A 76 -11.52 21.29 17.00
CA LEU A 76 -12.68 20.53 17.40
C LEU A 76 -13.30 21.12 18.66
N THR A 77 -14.57 21.51 18.58
CA THR A 77 -15.41 21.82 19.76
C THR A 77 -16.13 20.56 20.24
N PRO A 78 -16.59 20.51 21.50
CA PRO A 78 -17.37 19.36 21.99
C PRO A 78 -18.59 19.02 21.12
N SER A 79 -19.26 20.04 20.57
CA SER A 79 -20.40 19.89 19.67
C SER A 79 -19.98 19.28 18.33
N LEU A 80 -18.90 19.77 17.72
CA LEU A 80 -18.38 19.24 16.45
C LEU A 80 -17.93 17.79 16.58
N VAL A 81 -17.29 17.43 17.70
CA VAL A 81 -16.92 16.04 18.00
C VAL A 81 -18.14 15.14 18.03
N SER A 82 -19.18 15.56 18.74
CA SER A 82 -20.40 14.75 18.89
C SER A 82 -21.17 14.63 17.57
N LEU A 83 -21.24 15.71 16.79
CA LEU A 83 -21.88 15.73 15.47
C LEU A 83 -21.13 14.86 14.45
N THR A 84 -19.82 15.04 14.32
CA THR A 84 -18.98 14.26 13.38
C THR A 84 -19.00 12.78 13.74
N ALA A 85 -18.97 12.42 15.02
CA ALA A 85 -19.06 11.03 15.47
C ALA A 85 -20.37 10.36 15.03
N GLU A 86 -21.51 11.06 15.14
CA GLU A 86 -22.82 10.55 14.69
C GLU A 86 -22.90 10.40 13.17
N GLN A 87 -22.34 11.35 12.41
CA GLN A 87 -22.30 11.25 10.95
C GLN A 87 -21.40 10.09 10.49
N VAL A 88 -20.21 9.96 11.08
CA VAL A 88 -19.29 8.86 10.78
C VAL A 88 -19.95 7.52 11.10
N LYS A 89 -20.58 7.39 12.26
CA LYS A 89 -21.37 6.20 12.62
C LYS A 89 -22.44 5.88 11.57
N THR A 90 -23.25 6.87 11.21
CA THR A 90 -24.32 6.71 10.19
C THR A 90 -23.75 6.24 8.86
N GLY A 91 -22.62 6.83 8.42
CA GLY A 91 -21.94 6.44 7.20
C GLY A 91 -21.38 5.02 7.25
N ILE A 92 -20.72 4.62 8.35
CA ILE A 92 -20.21 3.25 8.54
C ILE A 92 -21.35 2.24 8.48
N LEU A 93 -22.43 2.48 9.23
CA LEU A 93 -23.59 1.59 9.26
C LEU A 93 -24.20 1.44 7.87
N LYS A 94 -24.30 2.53 7.10
CA LYS A 94 -24.81 2.49 5.73
C LYS A 94 -23.88 1.75 4.76
N VAL A 95 -22.56 1.98 4.83
CA VAL A 95 -21.58 1.23 4.01
C VAL A 95 -21.64 -0.26 4.28
N LEU A 96 -21.78 -0.63 5.56
CA LEU A 96 -21.79 -2.03 5.99
C LEU A 96 -23.19 -2.66 5.95
N GLY A 97 -24.24 -1.91 5.58
CA GLY A 97 -25.63 -2.36 5.60
C GLY A 97 -26.13 -2.82 6.99
N LEU A 98 -25.56 -2.26 8.06
CA LEU A 98 -25.84 -2.64 9.44
C LEU A 98 -26.88 -1.71 10.08
N GLU A 99 -27.66 -2.26 11.00
CA GLU A 99 -28.51 -1.48 11.89
C GLU A 99 -27.72 -0.94 13.09
N ASP A 100 -28.24 0.12 13.70
CA ASP A 100 -27.66 0.69 14.89
C ASP A 100 -28.02 -0.11 16.15
N GLN A 101 -27.06 -0.89 16.65
CA GLN A 101 -27.23 -1.79 17.79
C GLN A 101 -26.08 -1.62 18.81
N TRP A 102 -25.64 -0.39 19.04
CA TRP A 102 -24.59 -0.12 20.02
C TRP A 102 -25.02 -0.51 21.44
N ALA A 103 -24.08 -1.06 22.23
CA ALA A 103 -24.34 -1.50 23.60
C ALA A 103 -23.55 -0.70 24.64
N GLN A 104 -22.33 -0.26 24.30
CA GLN A 104 -21.47 0.50 25.18
C GLN A 104 -21.28 1.94 24.70
N ARG A 105 -21.11 2.85 25.67
CA ARG A 105 -20.80 4.25 25.37
C ARG A 105 -19.33 4.43 25.04
N ILE A 106 -19.05 5.17 23.97
CA ILE A 106 -17.72 5.66 23.64
C ILE A 106 -17.53 7.01 24.32
N ARG A 107 -16.57 7.09 25.25
CA ARG A 107 -16.29 8.32 26.00
C ARG A 107 -15.14 9.08 25.36
N ILE A 108 -15.40 10.27 24.82
CA ILE A 108 -14.38 11.09 24.15
C ILE A 108 -13.96 12.21 25.11
N HIS A 109 -12.76 12.12 25.64
CA HIS A 109 -12.18 13.11 26.53
C HIS A 109 -11.32 14.07 25.74
N LEU A 110 -11.73 15.34 25.75
CA LEU A 110 -10.98 16.41 25.17
C LEU A 110 -9.92 16.91 26.15
N SER A 111 -8.65 16.82 25.77
CA SER A 111 -7.52 17.14 26.64
C SER A 111 -6.44 17.90 25.90
N SER A 112 -6.12 19.11 26.37
CA SER A 112 -4.98 19.91 25.88
C SER A 112 -3.62 19.40 26.33
N LYS A 113 -3.57 18.36 27.19
CA LYS A 113 -2.32 17.75 27.68
C LYS A 113 -1.70 16.72 26.74
N LEU A 114 -2.42 16.32 25.69
CA LEU A 114 -1.90 15.49 24.61
C LEU A 114 -1.08 16.38 23.67
N ILE A 115 0.17 16.67 24.01
CA ILE A 115 1.07 17.47 23.16
C ILE A 115 2.02 16.54 22.38
N ASP A 116 2.15 16.81 21.08
CA ASP A 116 3.18 16.46 20.08
C ASP A 116 3.39 15.03 19.54
N GLN A 117 2.86 13.95 20.12
CA GLN A 117 3.12 12.60 19.54
C GLN A 117 1.87 11.91 18.97
N GLU A 118 0.76 11.84 19.73
CA GLU A 118 -0.47 11.16 19.29
C GLU A 118 -1.72 11.98 19.64
N PRO A 119 -2.31 12.73 18.68
CA PRO A 119 -3.45 13.61 18.95
C PRO A 119 -4.77 12.85 19.18
N PHE A 120 -4.79 11.54 18.97
CA PHE A 120 -5.95 10.67 19.17
C PHE A 120 -5.46 9.33 19.71
N VAL A 121 -5.88 8.98 20.92
CA VAL A 121 -5.50 7.71 21.56
C VAL A 121 -6.75 6.97 22.02
N THR A 122 -6.89 5.72 21.60
CA THR A 122 -7.98 4.83 22.03
C THR A 122 -7.53 3.95 23.17
N LEU A 123 -8.27 4.00 24.28
CA LEU A 123 -8.06 3.19 25.48
C LEU A 123 -9.23 2.22 25.65
N PRO A 124 -9.07 0.94 25.30
CA PRO A 124 -10.08 -0.07 25.54
C PRO A 124 -10.15 -0.40 27.04
N THR A 125 -11.36 -0.66 27.55
CA THR A 125 -11.60 -1.08 28.92
C THR A 125 -12.60 -2.23 28.93
N ARG A 126 -12.24 -3.34 29.57
CA ARG A 126 -13.15 -4.48 29.73
C ARG A 126 -14.10 -4.22 30.90
N PHE A 127 -15.40 -4.34 30.64
CA PHE A 127 -16.47 -4.32 31.63
C PHE A 127 -17.17 -5.68 31.68
N ASN A 128 -18.02 -5.90 32.69
CA ASN A 128 -18.79 -7.14 32.84
C ASN A 128 -19.76 -7.37 31.68
N ASN A 129 -20.17 -6.31 30.99
CA ASN A 129 -21.10 -6.31 29.86
C ASN A 129 -20.40 -6.08 28.50
N GLY A 130 -19.10 -6.36 28.41
CA GLY A 130 -18.31 -6.30 27.17
C GLY A 130 -17.24 -5.22 27.17
N TRP A 131 -16.76 -4.88 25.97
CA TRP A 131 -15.70 -3.88 25.79
C TRP A 131 -16.29 -2.47 25.67
N GLY A 132 -15.75 -1.53 26.45
CA GLY A 132 -16.05 -0.10 26.30
C GLY A 132 -14.79 0.68 25.93
N PHE A 133 -14.96 1.80 25.25
CA PHE A 133 -13.85 2.56 24.68
C PHE A 133 -13.80 3.98 25.25
N ARG A 134 -12.60 4.40 25.64
CA ARG A 134 -12.29 5.77 26.02
C ARG A 134 -11.33 6.36 24.99
N VAL A 135 -11.66 7.49 24.40
CA VAL A 135 -10.81 8.21 23.47
C VAL A 135 -10.24 9.43 24.19
N MET A 136 -8.92 9.58 24.12
CA MET A 136 -8.21 10.79 24.54
C MET A 136 -7.90 11.59 23.27
N LEU A 137 -8.49 12.78 23.14
CA LEU A 137 -8.45 13.58 21.92
C LEU A 137 -7.84 14.96 22.18
N TYR A 138 -6.80 15.29 21.42
CA TYR A 138 -6.29 16.65 21.35
C TYR A 138 -7.24 17.50 20.48
N PRO A 139 -7.61 18.72 20.90
CA PRO A 139 -8.65 19.49 20.21
C PRO A 139 -8.26 19.98 18.82
N LYS A 140 -6.99 19.83 18.44
CA LYS A 140 -6.45 20.22 17.14
C LYS A 140 -5.86 18.99 16.47
N ILE A 141 -6.40 18.61 15.33
CA ILE A 141 -6.01 17.38 14.65
C ILE A 141 -6.19 17.56 13.14
N ARG A 142 -5.40 16.84 12.34
CA ARG A 142 -5.66 16.76 10.89
C ARG A 142 -6.99 16.04 10.63
N LYS A 143 -7.77 16.56 9.70
CA LYS A 143 -9.14 16.10 9.43
C LYS A 143 -9.22 14.64 9.01
N ASP A 144 -8.27 14.20 8.20
CA ASP A 144 -8.13 12.81 7.78
C ASP A 144 -7.81 11.89 8.96
N ARG A 145 -6.90 12.30 9.84
CA ARG A 145 -6.59 11.58 11.10
C ARG A 145 -7.81 11.49 12.02
N TRP A 146 -8.59 12.56 12.12
CA TRP A 146 -9.81 12.58 12.91
C TRP A 146 -10.83 11.53 12.42
N ILE A 147 -11.21 11.61 11.14
CA ILE A 147 -12.25 10.75 10.58
C ILE A 147 -11.81 9.28 10.59
N ARG A 148 -10.57 9.00 10.15
CA ARG A 148 -10.06 7.63 10.13
C ARG A 148 -10.01 7.00 11.52
N ASN A 149 -9.53 7.73 12.54
CA ASN A 149 -9.45 7.18 13.89
C ASN A 149 -10.83 7.01 14.54
N LEU A 150 -11.81 7.86 14.19
CA LEU A 150 -13.20 7.60 14.53
C LEU A 150 -13.72 6.30 13.89
N VAL A 151 -13.43 6.07 12.61
CA VAL A 151 -13.77 4.81 11.93
C VAL A 151 -13.15 3.62 12.65
N HIS A 152 -11.87 3.72 13.05
CA HIS A 152 -11.20 2.68 13.83
C HIS A 152 -11.92 2.37 15.15
N VAL A 153 -12.24 3.39 15.95
CA VAL A 153 -12.94 3.20 17.25
C VAL A 153 -14.33 2.59 17.06
N LEU A 154 -15.04 2.97 16.00
CA LEU A 154 -16.36 2.41 15.72
C LEU A 154 -16.30 0.98 15.21
N LEU A 155 -15.31 0.63 14.39
CA LEU A 155 -15.05 -0.75 14.00
C LEU A 155 -14.64 -1.60 15.21
N LEU A 156 -13.83 -1.06 16.11
CA LEU A 156 -13.49 -1.71 17.39
C LEU A 156 -14.75 -2.01 18.21
N ASP A 157 -15.66 -1.05 18.35
CA ASP A 157 -16.96 -1.28 19.00
C ASP A 157 -17.75 -2.37 18.28
N LEU A 158 -17.98 -2.22 16.98
CA LEU A 158 -18.79 -3.11 16.14
C LEU A 158 -18.31 -4.56 16.20
N ILE A 159 -17.00 -4.78 16.06
CA ILE A 159 -16.39 -6.11 16.08
C ILE A 159 -16.52 -6.71 17.48
N ASN A 160 -16.24 -5.95 18.54
CA ASN A 160 -16.12 -6.49 19.89
C ASN A 160 -17.43 -6.49 20.72
N ARG A 161 -18.59 -6.22 20.10
CA ARG A 161 -19.89 -6.13 20.79
C ARG A 161 -20.29 -7.41 21.53
N ALA A 162 -19.92 -8.58 21.00
CA ALA A 162 -20.24 -9.87 21.61
C ALA A 162 -19.55 -10.11 22.97
N GLY A 163 -18.63 -9.23 23.39
CA GLY A 163 -18.04 -9.28 24.72
C GLY A 163 -17.07 -10.44 24.95
N THR A 164 -16.47 -10.96 23.86
CA THR A 164 -15.46 -12.03 23.92
C THR A 164 -14.33 -11.68 24.89
N GLU A 165 -13.72 -12.70 25.51
CA GLU A 165 -12.63 -12.53 26.48
C GLU A 165 -11.46 -11.72 25.92
N ARG A 166 -11.17 -11.92 24.63
CA ARG A 166 -10.15 -11.20 23.89
C ARG A 166 -10.79 -10.14 22.99
N MET A 167 -10.15 -8.97 22.96
CA MET A 167 -10.45 -7.92 21.98
C MET A 167 -9.77 -8.24 20.64
N PHE A 168 -10.48 -8.00 19.55
CA PHE A 168 -9.97 -8.08 18.19
C PHE A 168 -9.83 -6.67 17.61
N ASP A 169 -8.63 -6.33 17.13
CA ASP A 169 -8.35 -5.05 16.48
C ASP A 169 -8.59 -5.20 14.96
N PRO A 170 -9.42 -4.36 14.32
CA PRO A 170 -9.64 -4.44 12.88
C PRO A 170 -8.33 -4.29 12.08
N PRO A 171 -8.17 -5.03 10.97
CA PRO A 171 -7.00 -4.87 10.11
C PRO A 171 -7.00 -3.49 9.43
N ALA A 172 -5.81 -2.92 9.20
CA ALA A 172 -5.66 -1.56 8.68
C ALA A 172 -6.35 -1.34 7.32
N TRP A 173 -6.32 -2.33 6.42
CA TRP A 173 -6.98 -2.25 5.11
C TRP A 173 -8.49 -2.08 5.24
N LEU A 174 -9.11 -2.63 6.29
CA LEU A 174 -10.55 -2.50 6.53
C LEU A 174 -10.87 -1.10 7.03
N ILE A 175 -10.04 -0.55 7.94
CA ILE A 175 -10.20 0.81 8.46
C ILE A 175 -10.11 1.81 7.30
N ASP A 176 -9.07 1.71 6.49
CA ASP A 176 -8.84 2.61 5.35
C ASP A 176 -9.87 2.41 4.24
N GLY A 177 -10.25 1.16 3.99
CA GLY A 177 -11.28 0.81 3.02
C GLY A 177 -12.63 1.41 3.35
N VAL A 178 -13.13 1.22 4.58
CA VAL A 178 -14.39 1.79 5.05
C VAL A 178 -14.34 3.32 5.04
N TRP A 179 -13.25 3.91 5.54
CA TRP A 179 -13.08 5.36 5.55
C TRP A 179 -13.15 5.93 4.12
N GLN A 180 -12.40 5.37 3.18
CA GLN A 180 -12.41 5.84 1.80
C GLN A 180 -13.76 5.60 1.12
N GLU A 181 -14.41 4.45 1.35
CA GLU A 181 -15.73 4.18 0.78
C GLU A 181 -16.74 5.23 1.23
N MET A 182 -16.79 5.54 2.53
CA MET A 182 -17.69 6.58 3.06
C MET A 182 -17.41 7.96 2.47
N LEU A 183 -16.14 8.29 2.29
CA LEU A 183 -15.71 9.57 1.72
C LEU A 183 -16.11 9.68 0.24
N GLN A 184 -15.84 8.65 -0.55
CA GLN A 184 -16.06 8.68 -2.00
C GLN A 184 -17.53 8.49 -2.39
N THR A 185 -18.32 7.83 -1.55
CA THR A 185 -19.80 7.73 -1.71
C THR A 185 -20.55 8.92 -1.11
N SER A 186 -19.83 9.95 -0.64
CA SER A 186 -20.41 11.15 -0.05
C SER A 186 -21.35 10.87 1.13
N LEU A 187 -21.12 9.79 1.88
CA LEU A 187 -21.95 9.42 3.03
C LEU A 187 -21.62 10.21 4.30
N VAL A 188 -20.41 10.76 4.35
CA VAL A 188 -19.97 11.69 5.37
C VAL A 188 -19.45 12.92 4.67
N ASP A 189 -19.88 14.09 5.14
CA ASP A 189 -19.23 15.31 4.72
C ASP A 189 -17.88 15.42 5.44
N PRO A 190 -16.74 15.28 4.75
CA PRO A 190 -15.48 15.52 5.40
C PRO A 190 -15.38 16.98 5.82
N SER A 191 -16.10 17.93 5.20
CA SER A 191 -15.87 19.38 5.29
C SER A 191 -16.04 20.01 6.67
N LEU A 192 -16.75 19.35 7.60
CA LEU A 192 -17.07 19.89 8.93
C LEU A 192 -15.88 20.56 9.64
N SER A 193 -15.90 21.89 9.61
CA SER A 193 -14.97 22.80 10.26
C SER A 193 -15.73 23.78 11.14
N LEU A 194 -15.03 24.50 12.03
CA LEU A 194 -15.64 25.54 12.87
C LEU A 194 -16.36 26.62 12.04
N GLU A 195 -15.91 26.84 10.81
CA GLU A 195 -16.47 27.82 9.85
C GLU A 195 -17.85 27.39 9.31
N ASP A 196 -18.22 26.10 9.42
CA ASP A 196 -19.51 25.57 8.97
C ASP A 196 -20.60 25.64 10.06
N VAL A 197 -20.26 26.07 11.29
CA VAL A 197 -21.21 26.23 12.40
C VAL A 197 -21.97 27.55 12.23
N VAL A 198 -23.10 27.49 11.53
CA VAL A 198 -24.02 28.64 11.40
C VAL A 198 -24.70 28.88 12.76
N ALA A 199 -24.53 30.08 13.32
CA ALA A 199 -25.29 30.48 14.51
C ALA A 199 -26.79 30.57 14.19
N PRO A 200 -27.69 30.12 15.09
CA PRO A 200 -29.13 30.21 14.82
C PRO A 200 -29.53 31.68 14.58
N GLY A 201 -30.04 31.97 13.37
CA GLY A 201 -30.53 33.30 12.97
C GLY A 201 -29.78 34.00 11.84
N GLN A 202 -28.64 33.48 11.35
CA GLN A 202 -27.88 34.07 10.24
C GLN A 202 -27.97 33.23 8.96
N PHE A 203 -29.15 33.22 8.32
CA PHE A 203 -29.34 32.58 7.02
C PHE A 203 -28.85 33.42 5.82
N SER A 204 -28.38 34.65 6.06
CA SER A 204 -28.16 35.67 5.03
C SER A 204 -26.71 36.12 4.85
N ASP A 205 -25.72 35.28 5.20
CA ASP A 205 -24.31 35.64 5.05
C ASP A 205 -23.80 35.36 3.61
N PRO A 206 -23.26 36.35 2.87
CA PRO A 206 -22.76 36.18 1.49
C PRO A 206 -21.58 35.21 1.34
N GLY A 207 -21.01 34.75 2.45
CA GLY A 207 -19.91 33.78 2.51
C GLY A 207 -20.33 32.32 2.47
N MET A 208 -21.64 32.00 2.44
CA MET A 208 -22.14 30.63 2.42
C MET A 208 -21.72 29.92 1.12
N ARG A 209 -20.60 29.20 1.17
CA ARG A 209 -20.12 28.38 0.06
C ARG A 209 -20.94 27.11 0.00
N PHE A 210 -21.97 27.11 -0.85
CA PHE A 210 -22.62 25.89 -1.29
C PHE A 210 -21.56 25.02 -1.99
N ARG A 211 -21.04 24.01 -1.28
CA ARG A 211 -20.26 22.96 -1.94
C ARG A 211 -21.24 22.04 -2.64
N THR A 212 -21.14 21.98 -3.96
CA THR A 212 -21.84 20.97 -4.75
C THR A 212 -21.37 19.60 -4.29
N TRP A 213 -22.29 18.81 -3.75
CA TRP A 213 -22.05 17.40 -3.48
C TRP A 213 -21.79 16.73 -4.83
N VAL A 214 -20.54 16.40 -5.12
CA VAL A 214 -20.18 15.64 -6.31
C VAL A 214 -20.47 14.19 -5.97
N TYR A 215 -21.63 13.69 -6.40
CA TYR A 215 -21.88 12.26 -6.41
C TYR A 215 -20.90 11.65 -7.42
N ASN A 216 -19.89 10.93 -6.92
CA ASN A 216 -19.04 10.15 -7.79
C ASN A 216 -19.87 8.95 -8.27
N GLU A 217 -20.24 8.93 -9.57
CA GLU A 217 -20.93 7.78 -10.18
C GLU A 217 -20.14 6.47 -10.00
N ASP A 218 -18.81 6.57 -9.93
CA ASP A 218 -17.90 5.49 -9.53
C ASP A 218 -17.16 5.87 -8.25
N ALA A 219 -17.53 5.24 -7.12
CA ALA A 219 -16.87 5.45 -5.83
C ALA A 219 -15.36 5.20 -5.91
N THR A 220 -14.90 4.31 -6.78
CA THR A 220 -13.48 3.97 -6.92
C THR A 220 -12.71 4.86 -7.89
N HIS A 221 -13.35 5.85 -8.52
CA HIS A 221 -12.73 6.69 -9.55
C HIS A 221 -11.40 7.30 -9.09
N MET A 222 -11.39 7.96 -7.93
CA MET A 222 -10.18 8.58 -7.38
C MET A 222 -9.10 7.56 -7.04
N ALA A 223 -9.47 6.40 -6.51
CA ALA A 223 -8.51 5.34 -6.20
C ALA A 223 -7.86 4.79 -7.49
N LYS A 224 -8.66 4.53 -8.53
CA LYS A 224 -8.16 4.11 -9.84
C LYS A 224 -7.23 5.16 -10.46
N LEU A 225 -7.62 6.44 -10.42
CA LEU A 225 -6.83 7.53 -10.96
C LEU A 225 -5.46 7.64 -10.27
N THR A 226 -5.43 7.60 -8.94
CA THR A 226 -4.20 7.69 -8.16
C THR A 226 -3.31 6.45 -8.35
N LEU A 227 -3.90 5.26 -8.38
CA LEU A 227 -3.11 4.03 -8.48
C LEU A 227 -2.60 3.74 -9.89
N LYS A 228 -3.20 4.34 -10.93
CA LYS A 228 -2.61 4.37 -12.27
C LYS A 228 -1.22 5.02 -12.26
N THR A 229 -0.95 5.99 -11.37
CA THR A 229 0.36 6.68 -11.33
C THR A 229 1.32 6.04 -10.31
N LEU A 230 0.83 5.62 -9.14
CA LEU A 230 1.68 5.14 -8.04
C LEU A 230 1.91 3.61 -8.02
N GLU A 231 1.25 2.87 -8.91
CA GLU A 231 1.13 1.41 -8.89
C GLU A 231 0.38 0.87 -7.65
N PRO A 232 -0.60 -0.04 -7.81
CA PRO A 232 -1.27 -0.67 -6.66
C PRO A 232 -0.32 -1.54 -5.83
N LEU A 233 -0.58 -1.67 -4.52
CA LEU A 233 0.12 -2.63 -3.68
C LEU A 233 -0.22 -4.08 -4.06
N SER A 234 0.74 -4.99 -3.86
CA SER A 234 0.46 -6.43 -3.87
C SER A 234 -0.53 -6.79 -2.76
N LEU A 235 -1.23 -7.91 -2.89
CA LEU A 235 -2.17 -8.34 -1.87
C LEU A 235 -1.47 -8.57 -0.53
N GLU A 236 -0.29 -9.20 -0.54
CA GLU A 236 0.50 -9.46 0.66
C GLU A 236 0.87 -8.16 1.38
N SER A 237 1.45 -7.19 0.66
CA SER A 237 1.85 -5.91 1.25
C SER A 237 0.66 -5.10 1.78
N LEU A 238 -0.53 -5.26 1.18
CA LEU A 238 -1.75 -4.58 1.63
C LEU A 238 -2.32 -5.22 2.91
N LEU A 239 -2.32 -6.55 2.99
CA LEU A 239 -2.88 -7.30 4.11
C LEU A 239 -1.92 -7.37 5.31
N MET A 240 -0.62 -7.36 5.05
CA MET A 240 0.46 -7.47 6.03
C MET A 240 1.57 -6.45 5.71
N PRO A 241 1.31 -5.15 5.91
CA PRO A 241 2.32 -4.13 5.69
C PRO A 241 3.51 -4.29 6.66
N GLU A 242 4.75 -4.19 6.17
CA GLU A 242 5.96 -4.23 7.01
C GLU A 242 5.98 -3.08 8.03
N SER A 243 5.54 -1.91 7.59
CA SER A 243 5.25 -0.75 8.41
C SER A 243 3.96 -0.10 7.90
N TYR A 244 3.09 0.29 8.81
CA TYR A 244 1.87 1.00 8.46
C TYR A 244 2.10 2.50 8.61
N ASP A 245 2.15 3.21 7.48
CA ASP A 245 2.13 4.67 7.45
C ASP A 245 0.71 5.15 7.11
N PHE A 246 0.11 5.89 8.05
CA PHE A 246 -1.18 6.54 7.89
C PHE A 246 -1.22 7.46 6.65
N ASP A 247 -0.10 8.11 6.36
CA ASP A 247 0.02 9.10 5.30
C ASP A 247 0.33 8.46 3.92
N ASP A 248 0.45 7.13 3.85
CA ASP A 248 0.62 6.41 2.58
C ASP A 248 -0.67 6.41 1.75
N ILE A 249 -0.71 7.34 0.79
CA ILE A 249 -1.79 7.50 -0.19
C ILE A 249 -1.97 6.23 -1.03
N ARG A 250 -0.88 5.52 -1.37
CA ARG A 250 -0.92 4.28 -2.16
C ARG A 250 -1.57 3.16 -1.35
N TYR A 251 -1.21 3.01 -0.08
CA TYR A 251 -1.87 2.05 0.81
C TYR A 251 -3.36 2.34 0.91
N ARG A 252 -3.71 3.60 1.22
CA ARG A 252 -5.09 4.04 1.43
C ARG A 252 -5.99 3.76 0.23
N HIS A 253 -5.54 4.09 -0.99
CA HIS A 253 -6.32 3.82 -2.20
C HIS A 253 -6.32 2.34 -2.59
N SER A 254 -5.26 1.59 -2.28
CA SER A 254 -5.26 0.14 -2.50
C SER A 254 -6.25 -0.56 -1.56
N ALA A 255 -6.30 -0.15 -0.29
CA ALA A 255 -7.26 -0.61 0.70
C ALA A 255 -8.70 -0.29 0.29
N HIS A 256 -8.92 0.91 -0.26
CA HIS A 256 -10.22 1.30 -0.81
C HIS A 256 -10.67 0.39 -1.96
N LEU A 257 -9.82 0.18 -2.96
CA LEU A 257 -10.13 -0.71 -4.08
C LEU A 257 -10.41 -2.14 -3.61
N LEU A 258 -9.61 -2.64 -2.67
CA LEU A 258 -9.83 -3.97 -2.08
C LEU A 258 -11.20 -4.03 -1.42
N PHE A 259 -11.50 -3.09 -0.52
CA PHE A 259 -12.76 -3.06 0.22
C PHE A 259 -13.97 -2.95 -0.70
N HIS A 260 -13.97 -1.99 -1.63
CA HIS A 260 -15.05 -1.84 -2.61
C HIS A 260 -15.20 -3.10 -3.49
N GLY A 261 -14.08 -3.68 -3.92
CA GLY A 261 -14.07 -4.93 -4.67
C GLY A 261 -14.68 -6.11 -3.89
N LEU A 262 -14.48 -6.18 -2.57
CA LEU A 262 -15.10 -7.19 -1.71
C LEU A 262 -16.61 -6.99 -1.58
N LEU A 263 -17.08 -5.73 -1.51
CA LEU A 263 -18.51 -5.43 -1.45
C LEU A 263 -19.26 -5.78 -2.75
N THR A 264 -18.56 -5.86 -3.88
CA THR A 264 -19.14 -6.25 -5.19
C THR A 264 -19.05 -7.74 -5.48
N GLN A 265 -18.49 -8.56 -4.58
CA GLN A 265 -18.50 -10.02 -4.71
C GLN A 265 -19.89 -10.60 -4.50
N VAL A 266 -20.05 -11.91 -4.77
CA VAL A 266 -21.33 -12.62 -4.63
C VAL A 266 -21.89 -12.51 -3.21
N GLU A 267 -21.03 -12.64 -2.21
CA GLU A 267 -21.40 -12.46 -0.80
C GLU A 267 -21.57 -10.97 -0.45
N GLY A 268 -20.82 -10.10 -1.13
CA GLY A 268 -20.91 -8.65 -1.04
C GLY A 268 -20.93 -8.10 0.38
N VAL A 269 -21.94 -7.26 0.66
CA VAL A 269 -22.17 -6.67 1.99
C VAL A 269 -22.47 -7.74 3.05
N SER A 270 -23.22 -8.79 2.72
CA SER A 270 -23.55 -9.85 3.68
C SER A 270 -22.31 -10.64 4.14
N GLY A 271 -21.35 -10.88 3.22
CA GLY A 271 -20.05 -11.44 3.55
C GLY A 271 -19.25 -10.53 4.48
N MET A 272 -19.26 -9.21 4.24
CA MET A 272 -18.59 -8.25 5.12
C MET A 272 -19.21 -8.24 6.53
N GLN A 273 -20.53 -8.31 6.63
CA GLN A 273 -21.22 -8.38 7.92
C GLN A 273 -20.87 -9.66 8.69
N GLN A 274 -20.84 -10.81 8.01
CA GLN A 274 -20.41 -12.06 8.61
C GLN A 274 -18.94 -12.00 9.06
N PHE A 275 -18.08 -11.41 8.23
CA PHE A 275 -16.66 -11.24 8.53
C PHE A 275 -16.42 -10.46 9.82
N LEU A 276 -17.10 -9.31 10.00
CA LEU A 276 -17.02 -8.50 11.21
C LEU A 276 -17.55 -9.23 12.44
N ARG A 277 -18.65 -9.98 12.30
CA ARG A 277 -19.27 -10.74 13.39
C ARG A 277 -18.40 -11.90 13.84
N GLU A 278 -17.74 -12.58 12.91
CA GLU A 278 -16.93 -13.76 13.21
C GLU A 278 -15.53 -13.41 13.73
N MET A 279 -14.96 -12.25 13.39
CA MET A 279 -13.61 -11.83 13.78
C MET A 279 -13.23 -12.13 15.25
N PRO A 280 -14.04 -11.77 16.26
CA PRO A 280 -13.68 -11.97 17.67
C PRO A 280 -13.58 -13.44 18.09
N HIS A 281 -14.16 -14.36 17.30
CA HIS A 281 -14.21 -15.78 17.62
C HIS A 281 -12.95 -16.53 17.15
N PHE A 282 -12.04 -15.89 16.43
CA PHE A 282 -10.83 -16.51 15.90
C PHE A 282 -9.59 -15.72 16.28
N LEU A 283 -8.45 -16.41 16.35
CA LEU A 283 -7.16 -15.78 16.64
C LEU A 283 -6.62 -14.96 15.46
N ASN A 284 -7.16 -15.18 14.27
CA ASN A 284 -6.69 -14.63 13.01
C ASN A 284 -7.89 -14.28 12.12
N TRP A 285 -7.95 -13.04 11.64
CA TRP A 285 -9.01 -12.58 10.73
C TRP A 285 -9.00 -13.34 9.40
N GLN A 286 -7.87 -13.91 8.95
CA GLN A 286 -7.80 -14.60 7.66
C GLN A 286 -8.72 -15.84 7.63
N THR A 287 -8.87 -16.52 8.78
CA THR A 287 -9.79 -17.65 8.94
C THR A 287 -11.25 -17.20 8.82
N THR A 288 -11.60 -16.04 9.39
CA THR A 288 -12.96 -15.51 9.31
C THR A 288 -13.27 -14.96 7.93
N PHE A 289 -12.27 -14.37 7.27
CA PHE A 289 -12.38 -13.92 5.88
C PHE A 289 -12.73 -15.08 4.95
N HIS A 290 -11.98 -16.18 5.03
CA HIS A 290 -12.19 -17.35 4.18
C HIS A 290 -13.58 -17.98 4.38
N ARG A 291 -14.10 -18.00 5.63
CA ARG A 291 -15.47 -18.44 5.89
C ARG A 291 -16.52 -17.51 5.29
N SER A 292 -16.31 -16.21 5.41
CA SER A 292 -17.29 -15.19 5.03
C SER A 292 -17.35 -14.95 3.52
N TYR A 293 -16.25 -15.22 2.81
CA TYR A 293 -16.13 -15.07 1.37
C TYR A 293 -15.79 -16.39 0.66
N HIS A 294 -16.23 -17.52 1.21
CA HIS A 294 -15.84 -18.85 0.73
C HIS A 294 -16.27 -19.11 -0.73
N ALA A 295 -17.44 -18.61 -1.15
CA ALA A 295 -17.98 -18.86 -2.48
C ALA A 295 -17.17 -18.13 -3.56
N SER A 296 -16.72 -16.91 -3.28
CA SER A 296 -15.85 -16.13 -4.18
C SER A 296 -14.38 -16.53 -4.07
N PHE A 297 -13.91 -16.82 -2.85
CA PHE A 297 -12.50 -17.08 -2.53
C PHE A 297 -12.33 -18.37 -1.69
N PRO A 298 -12.42 -19.55 -2.31
CA PRO A 298 -12.24 -20.84 -1.63
C PRO A 298 -10.82 -21.09 -1.13
N ASN A 299 -9.84 -20.24 -1.46
CA ASN A 299 -8.50 -20.24 -0.89
C ASN A 299 -7.82 -18.89 -1.12
N MET A 300 -6.70 -18.66 -0.43
CA MET A 300 -5.94 -17.41 -0.52
C MET A 300 -5.41 -17.15 -1.94
N LEU A 301 -4.99 -18.20 -2.65
CA LEU A 301 -4.52 -18.09 -4.03
C LEU A 301 -5.61 -17.52 -4.96
N ARG A 302 -6.88 -17.84 -4.73
CA ARG A 302 -7.98 -17.30 -5.53
C ARG A 302 -8.18 -15.80 -5.27
N LEU A 303 -8.07 -15.37 -4.01
CA LEU A 303 -8.10 -13.95 -3.65
C LEU A 303 -6.93 -13.19 -4.28
N GLU A 304 -5.72 -13.75 -4.21
CA GLU A 304 -4.52 -13.16 -4.82
C GLU A 304 -4.64 -13.00 -6.33
N LYS A 305 -5.12 -14.05 -7.03
CA LYS A 305 -5.37 -13.97 -8.47
C LYS A 305 -6.42 -12.92 -8.82
N TRP A 306 -7.50 -12.84 -8.05
CA TRP A 306 -8.53 -11.81 -8.26
C TRP A 306 -7.95 -10.42 -8.05
N TRP A 307 -7.19 -10.19 -6.98
CA TRP A 307 -6.54 -8.91 -6.71
C TRP A 307 -5.55 -8.54 -7.82
N ALA A 308 -4.71 -9.48 -8.25
CA ALA A 308 -3.77 -9.28 -9.35
C ALA A 308 -4.47 -8.88 -10.67
N LEU A 309 -5.67 -9.41 -10.94
CA LEU A 309 -6.47 -8.99 -12.09
C LEU A 309 -6.98 -7.54 -11.95
N GLN A 310 -7.43 -7.15 -10.75
CA GLN A 310 -7.87 -5.78 -10.49
C GLN A 310 -6.73 -4.77 -10.68
N THR A 311 -5.54 -5.11 -10.19
CA THR A 311 -4.37 -4.21 -10.23
C THR A 311 -3.68 -4.21 -11.58
N ALA A 312 -3.62 -5.33 -12.30
CA ALA A 312 -3.02 -5.41 -13.63
C ALA A 312 -3.68 -4.44 -14.62
N ALA A 313 -5.00 -4.29 -14.57
CA ALA A 313 -5.72 -3.33 -15.40
C ALA A 313 -5.30 -1.87 -15.15
N LEU A 314 -4.88 -1.53 -13.93
CA LEU A 314 -4.40 -0.20 -13.56
C LEU A 314 -2.93 0.00 -13.91
N SER A 315 -2.10 -1.01 -13.65
CA SER A 315 -0.65 -0.97 -13.92
C SER A 315 -0.32 -0.92 -15.42
N GLN A 316 -1.23 -1.33 -16.30
CA GLN A 316 -1.07 -1.16 -17.77
C GLN A 316 -0.99 0.32 -18.19
N TYR A 317 -1.48 1.26 -17.38
CA TYR A 317 -1.52 2.68 -17.71
C TYR A 317 -0.41 3.50 -17.02
N ASN A 318 0.43 2.87 -16.21
CA ASN A 318 1.42 3.56 -15.39
C ASN A 318 2.57 4.14 -16.24
N PRO A 319 2.79 5.48 -16.27
CA PRO A 319 3.85 6.10 -17.06
C PRO A 319 5.27 5.72 -16.59
N VAL A 320 5.46 5.46 -15.29
CA VAL A 320 6.75 4.99 -14.74
C VAL A 320 7.06 3.59 -15.25
N ARG A 321 6.08 2.68 -15.14
CA ARG A 321 6.20 1.31 -15.67
C ARG A 321 6.43 1.28 -17.18
N ARG A 322 5.82 2.21 -17.93
CA ARG A 322 6.03 2.37 -19.38
C ARG A 322 7.45 2.87 -19.70
N ALA A 323 7.97 3.84 -18.95
CA ALA A 323 9.36 4.28 -19.07
C ALA A 323 10.34 3.15 -18.75
N ASP A 324 10.07 2.35 -17.72
CA ASP A 324 10.89 1.19 -17.35
C ASP A 324 10.84 0.07 -18.40
N MET A 325 9.72 -0.11 -19.09
CA MET A 325 9.59 -1.04 -20.23
C MET A 325 10.43 -0.60 -21.43
N GLN A 326 10.32 0.67 -21.85
CA GLN A 326 11.14 1.21 -22.93
C GLN A 326 12.63 1.09 -22.59
N ARG A 327 13.01 1.49 -21.36
CA ARG A 327 14.36 1.37 -20.85
C ARG A 327 14.84 -0.09 -20.83
N SER A 328 14.01 -1.04 -20.43
CA SER A 328 14.34 -2.47 -20.42
C SER A 328 14.63 -3.00 -21.82
N LEU A 329 13.84 -2.61 -22.82
CA LEU A 329 14.05 -3.01 -24.22
C LEU A 329 15.28 -2.32 -24.85
N GLU A 330 15.60 -1.09 -24.43
CA GLU A 330 16.83 -0.39 -24.82
C GLU A 330 18.07 -1.01 -24.19
N LEU A 331 18.02 -1.38 -22.90
CA LEU A 331 19.09 -2.11 -22.21
C LEU A 331 19.32 -3.48 -22.85
N LEU A 332 18.25 -4.21 -23.20
CA LEU A 332 18.35 -5.45 -23.96
C LEU A 332 19.07 -5.23 -25.29
N LYS A 333 18.65 -4.22 -26.07
CA LYS A 333 19.32 -3.90 -27.34
C LYS A 333 20.79 -3.58 -27.14
N ALA A 334 21.13 -2.79 -26.11
CA ALA A 334 22.50 -2.43 -25.79
C ALA A 334 23.35 -3.67 -25.41
N SER A 335 22.79 -4.60 -24.63
CA SER A 335 23.47 -5.86 -24.27
C SER A 335 23.71 -6.77 -25.48
N LEU A 336 22.83 -6.73 -26.48
CA LEU A 336 22.97 -7.47 -27.75
C LEU A 336 23.95 -6.82 -28.75
N THR A 337 24.41 -5.60 -28.50
CA THR A 337 25.39 -4.88 -29.33
C THR A 337 26.74 -4.79 -28.61
N PRO A 338 27.53 -5.87 -28.57
CA PRO A 338 28.78 -5.83 -27.85
C PRO A 338 29.79 -4.90 -28.53
N GLN A 339 30.64 -4.26 -27.73
CA GLN A 339 31.77 -3.48 -28.22
C GLN A 339 32.97 -4.38 -28.45
N ALA A 340 33.67 -4.14 -29.54
CA ALA A 340 34.90 -4.84 -29.86
C ALA A 340 35.92 -3.93 -30.53
N LYS A 341 37.20 -4.27 -30.36
CA LYS A 341 38.30 -3.57 -31.03
C LYS A 341 38.45 -4.14 -32.44
N LEU A 342 38.15 -3.32 -33.44
CA LEU A 342 38.29 -3.67 -34.85
C LEU A 342 39.28 -2.70 -35.50
N ALA A 343 40.23 -3.24 -36.26
CA ALA A 343 41.08 -2.45 -37.15
C ALA A 343 40.44 -2.45 -38.54
N GLU A 344 40.27 -1.27 -39.15
CA GLU A 344 39.70 -1.17 -40.51
C GLU A 344 40.62 -1.74 -41.60
N ARG A 345 41.93 -1.81 -41.32
CA ARG A 345 43.00 -2.32 -42.19
C ARG A 345 44.08 -2.98 -41.33
N GLU A 346 44.85 -3.91 -41.92
CA GLU A 346 45.97 -4.59 -41.22
C GLU A 346 46.97 -3.61 -40.58
N ASP A 347 47.16 -2.44 -41.20
CA ASP A 347 48.12 -1.42 -40.74
C ASP A 347 47.49 -0.31 -39.87
N ALA A 348 46.22 -0.42 -39.50
CA ALA A 348 45.50 0.60 -38.72
C ALA A 348 45.36 0.21 -37.23
N LEU A 349 45.36 1.23 -36.35
CA LEU A 349 45.13 1.00 -34.92
C LEU A 349 43.68 0.53 -34.67
N PRO A 350 43.46 -0.51 -33.84
CA PRO A 350 42.11 -0.97 -33.52
C PRO A 350 41.30 0.07 -32.75
N VAL A 351 40.08 0.33 -33.20
CA VAL A 351 39.12 1.24 -32.53
C VAL A 351 37.98 0.42 -31.93
N TYR A 352 37.45 0.85 -30.79
CA TYR A 352 36.24 0.26 -30.24
C TYR A 352 35.04 0.62 -31.11
N THR A 353 34.40 -0.39 -31.68
CA THR A 353 33.20 -0.24 -32.51
C THR A 353 32.11 -1.14 -31.97
N SER A 354 30.86 -0.68 -32.02
CA SER A 354 29.69 -1.51 -31.72
C SER A 354 29.44 -2.47 -32.88
N VAL A 355 29.32 -3.75 -32.57
CA VAL A 355 29.08 -4.82 -33.55
C VAL A 355 27.71 -5.41 -33.29
N SER A 356 26.96 -5.73 -34.35
CA SER A 356 25.68 -6.42 -34.20
C SER A 356 25.91 -7.89 -33.88
N LEU A 357 24.98 -8.50 -33.12
CA LEU A 357 25.02 -9.92 -32.84
C LEU A 357 24.97 -10.77 -34.13
N GLN A 358 24.24 -10.30 -35.16
CA GLN A 358 24.26 -10.93 -36.49
C GLN A 358 25.66 -10.93 -37.10
N GLY A 359 26.40 -9.82 -36.98
CA GLY A 359 27.77 -9.70 -37.47
C GLY A 359 28.72 -10.66 -36.76
N VAL A 360 28.62 -10.76 -35.42
CA VAL A 360 29.43 -11.70 -34.63
C VAL A 360 29.14 -13.16 -35.02
N ILE A 361 27.87 -13.55 -35.18
CA ILE A 361 27.51 -14.93 -35.55
C ILE A 361 27.89 -15.26 -37.00
N GLY A 362 27.69 -14.30 -37.91
CA GLY A 362 27.80 -14.54 -39.36
C GLY A 362 29.18 -14.32 -39.96
N GLN A 363 30.01 -13.46 -39.36
CA GLN A 363 31.27 -13.00 -39.98
C GLN A 363 32.50 -13.34 -39.15
N TRP A 364 32.35 -13.61 -37.84
CA TRP A 364 33.49 -13.93 -36.99
C TRP A 364 33.67 -15.44 -36.89
N GLU A 365 34.91 -15.88 -36.71
CA GLU A 365 35.27 -17.31 -36.72
C GLU A 365 36.14 -17.66 -35.51
N GLY A 366 36.04 -18.93 -35.09
CA GLY A 366 36.88 -19.51 -34.04
C GLY A 366 36.69 -18.89 -32.65
N ALA A 367 37.74 -18.97 -31.82
CA ALA A 367 37.69 -18.63 -30.40
C ALA A 367 37.28 -17.16 -30.12
N VAL A 368 37.53 -16.24 -31.05
CA VAL A 368 37.16 -14.82 -30.90
C VAL A 368 35.64 -14.64 -30.97
N ARG A 369 34.95 -15.37 -31.85
CA ARG A 369 33.48 -15.40 -31.90
C ARG A 369 32.92 -16.00 -30.62
N ASP A 370 33.45 -17.15 -30.22
CA ASP A 370 32.89 -17.94 -29.13
C ASP A 370 32.99 -17.19 -27.79
N GLU A 371 34.14 -16.54 -27.52
CA GLU A 371 34.32 -15.69 -26.34
C GLU A 371 33.36 -14.50 -26.36
N GLN A 372 33.24 -13.79 -27.49
CA GLN A 372 32.37 -12.63 -27.57
C GLN A 372 30.89 -12.98 -27.37
N LEU A 373 30.44 -14.12 -27.91
CA LEU A 373 29.09 -14.62 -27.70
C LEU A 373 28.85 -15.04 -26.25
N TRP A 374 29.83 -15.67 -25.60
CA TRP A 374 29.75 -16.00 -24.18
C TRP A 374 29.63 -14.75 -23.30
N GLN A 375 30.38 -13.69 -23.60
CA GLN A 375 30.26 -12.41 -22.91
C GLN A 375 28.86 -11.77 -23.06
N VAL A 376 28.25 -11.88 -24.24
CA VAL A 376 26.86 -11.43 -24.45
C VAL A 376 25.89 -12.28 -23.62
N HIS A 377 26.05 -13.61 -23.61
CA HIS A 377 25.22 -14.50 -22.79
C HIS A 377 25.26 -14.13 -21.30
N LEU A 378 26.45 -13.91 -20.73
CA LEU A 378 26.59 -13.50 -19.33
C LEU A 378 25.89 -12.17 -19.02
N ARG A 379 26.01 -11.17 -19.91
CA ARG A 379 25.30 -9.89 -19.77
C ARG A 379 23.79 -10.05 -19.81
N LEU A 380 23.27 -10.97 -20.64
CA LEU A 380 21.84 -11.25 -20.69
C LEU A 380 21.36 -11.91 -19.38
N MET A 381 22.16 -12.79 -18.79
CA MET A 381 21.85 -13.39 -17.48
C MET A 381 21.82 -12.36 -16.36
N GLU A 382 22.71 -11.37 -16.39
CA GLU A 382 22.66 -10.25 -15.44
C GLU A 382 21.47 -9.32 -15.70
N LEU A 383 21.22 -8.98 -16.97
CA LEU A 383 20.14 -8.10 -17.40
C LEU A 383 18.76 -8.63 -16.98
N LYS A 384 18.57 -9.96 -16.93
CA LYS A 384 17.33 -10.60 -16.46
C LYS A 384 16.85 -10.05 -15.11
N ASN A 385 17.76 -9.66 -14.22
CA ASN A 385 17.43 -9.14 -12.88
C ASN A 385 17.15 -7.63 -12.86
N GLN A 386 17.36 -6.94 -13.99
CA GLN A 386 17.27 -5.48 -14.11
C GLN A 386 16.12 -5.02 -15.00
N VAL A 387 15.54 -5.94 -15.78
CA VAL A 387 14.42 -5.65 -16.69
C VAL A 387 13.07 -5.95 -16.05
N VAL A 388 12.04 -5.29 -16.56
CA VAL A 388 10.64 -5.60 -16.19
C VAL A 388 10.28 -7.05 -16.52
N PHE A 389 9.39 -7.64 -15.72
CA PHE A 389 9.04 -9.06 -15.76
C PHE A 389 8.61 -9.55 -17.15
N GLU A 390 7.88 -8.75 -17.91
CA GLU A 390 7.41 -9.09 -19.26
C GLU A 390 8.55 -9.26 -20.27
N CYS A 391 9.69 -8.60 -20.05
CA CYS A 391 10.88 -8.71 -20.91
C CYS A 391 11.72 -9.94 -20.57
N VAL A 392 11.58 -10.52 -19.37
CA VAL A 392 12.40 -11.65 -18.90
C VAL A 392 12.38 -12.84 -19.88
N PRO A 393 11.21 -13.31 -20.38
CA PRO A 393 11.18 -14.43 -21.33
C PRO A 393 11.95 -14.13 -22.62
N LEU A 394 11.90 -12.88 -23.09
CA LEU A 394 12.63 -12.48 -24.29
C LEU A 394 14.14 -12.49 -24.05
N VAL A 395 14.61 -12.00 -22.91
CA VAL A 395 16.04 -12.05 -22.53
C VAL A 395 16.53 -13.51 -22.44
N GLU A 396 15.72 -14.40 -21.85
CA GLU A 396 16.01 -15.83 -21.77
C GLU A 396 16.10 -16.48 -23.15
N ASP A 397 15.17 -16.16 -24.06
CA ASP A 397 15.16 -16.68 -25.43
C ASP A 397 16.45 -16.32 -26.18
N TYR A 398 16.96 -15.09 -26.03
CA TYR A 398 18.25 -14.68 -26.62
C TYR A 398 19.43 -15.42 -25.98
N ALA A 399 19.45 -15.54 -24.65
CA ALA A 399 20.53 -16.20 -23.93
C ALA A 399 20.60 -17.70 -24.28
N GLN A 400 19.45 -18.35 -24.38
CA GLN A 400 19.31 -19.74 -24.80
C GLN A 400 19.76 -19.93 -26.24
N LEU A 401 19.39 -19.04 -27.17
CA LEU A 401 19.84 -19.10 -28.56
C LEU A 401 21.37 -19.08 -28.67
N ILE A 402 22.03 -18.21 -27.90
CA ILE A 402 23.51 -18.12 -27.88
C ILE A 402 24.12 -19.40 -27.30
N GLN A 403 23.59 -19.89 -26.18
CA GLN A 403 24.08 -21.10 -25.54
C GLN A 403 23.95 -22.32 -26.47
N GLU A 404 22.78 -22.53 -27.07
CA GLU A 404 22.52 -23.63 -28.01
C GLU A 404 23.47 -23.57 -29.22
N PHE A 405 23.77 -22.37 -29.73
CA PHE A 405 24.69 -22.20 -30.83
C PHE A 405 26.13 -22.58 -30.45
N LEU A 406 26.63 -22.13 -29.30
CA LEU A 406 27.96 -22.48 -28.79
C LEU A 406 28.09 -23.99 -28.51
N GLU A 407 27.06 -24.60 -27.92
CA GLU A 407 27.00 -26.05 -27.70
C GLU A 407 27.03 -26.83 -29.03
N GLN A 408 26.28 -26.40 -30.04
CA GLN A 408 26.28 -27.06 -31.36
C GLN A 408 27.60 -26.87 -32.11
N LEU A 409 28.24 -25.70 -32.00
CA LEU A 409 29.57 -25.44 -32.57
C LEU A 409 30.64 -26.32 -31.92
N SER A 410 30.66 -26.42 -30.59
CA SER A 410 31.64 -27.28 -29.90
C SER A 410 31.55 -28.74 -30.35
N ARG A 411 30.33 -29.26 -30.55
CA ARG A 411 30.08 -30.62 -31.07
C ARG A 411 30.61 -30.81 -32.49
N LEU A 412 30.60 -29.76 -33.32
CA LEU A 412 31.17 -29.79 -34.68
C LEU A 412 32.70 -29.75 -34.66
N GLY A 413 33.31 -29.02 -33.73
CA GLY A 413 34.76 -28.91 -33.57
C GLY A 413 35.48 -30.23 -33.24
N PHE A 414 34.77 -31.22 -32.66
CA PHE A 414 35.31 -32.57 -32.44
C PHE A 414 35.42 -33.42 -33.73
N GLN A 415 34.88 -32.97 -34.87
CA GLN A 415 34.98 -33.65 -36.16
C GLN A 415 35.96 -32.87 -37.06
N SER A 416 37.23 -33.30 -37.07
CA SER A 416 38.34 -32.64 -37.79
C SER A 416 37.98 -32.28 -39.25
N ALA A 417 37.93 -30.98 -39.56
CA ALA A 417 37.83 -30.46 -40.92
C ALA A 417 39.22 -30.07 -41.45
N LYS A 418 39.56 -30.55 -42.65
CA LYS A 418 40.77 -30.13 -43.39
C LYS A 418 40.73 -28.61 -43.65
N LYS A 419 41.88 -27.94 -43.48
CA LYS A 419 42.11 -26.49 -43.67
C LYS A 419 41.47 -25.94 -44.96
N GLY A 420 40.69 -24.87 -44.81
CA GLY A 420 40.42 -23.90 -45.89
C GLY A 420 38.97 -23.70 -46.32
N ALA A 421 38.00 -24.44 -45.77
CA ALA A 421 36.58 -24.19 -46.03
C ALA A 421 35.77 -24.41 -44.76
N LEU A 422 34.85 -23.49 -44.43
CA LEU A 422 33.77 -23.77 -43.48
C LEU A 422 33.12 -25.09 -43.93
N PRO A 423 33.17 -26.18 -43.14
CA PRO A 423 32.48 -27.39 -43.52
C PRO A 423 31.01 -27.00 -43.71
N LEU A 424 30.38 -27.41 -44.81
CA LEU A 424 29.00 -27.03 -45.20
C LEU A 424 27.99 -27.06 -44.03
N ARG A 425 28.26 -27.88 -43.00
CA ARG A 425 27.52 -27.98 -41.73
C ARG A 425 27.59 -26.74 -40.83
N GLU A 426 28.75 -26.10 -40.66
CA GLU A 426 28.85 -24.87 -39.84
C GLU A 426 28.08 -23.73 -40.51
N ARG A 427 28.20 -23.60 -41.84
CA ARG A 427 27.46 -22.58 -42.59
C ARG A 427 25.94 -22.77 -42.48
N THR A 428 25.45 -24.01 -42.50
CA THR A 428 24.02 -24.28 -42.24
C THR A 428 23.58 -23.95 -40.82
N LEU A 429 24.46 -24.16 -39.82
CA LEU A 429 24.19 -23.82 -38.42
C LEU A 429 24.10 -22.28 -38.26
N VAL A 430 25.09 -21.55 -38.78
CA VAL A 430 25.11 -20.07 -38.78
C VAL A 430 23.83 -19.51 -39.42
N ASN A 431 23.47 -19.98 -40.61
CA ASN A 431 22.27 -19.50 -41.31
C ASN A 431 20.97 -19.77 -40.52
N ARG A 432 20.86 -20.94 -39.86
CA ARG A 432 19.70 -21.26 -39.02
C ARG A 432 19.63 -20.35 -37.80
N THR A 433 20.75 -20.12 -37.13
CA THR A 433 20.83 -19.26 -35.94
C THR A 433 20.49 -17.81 -36.29
N LEU A 434 20.98 -17.31 -37.44
CA LEU A 434 20.62 -15.98 -37.94
C LEU A 434 19.11 -15.83 -38.20
N GLY A 435 18.46 -16.86 -38.77
CA GLY A 435 17.01 -16.85 -38.95
C GLY A 435 16.21 -16.81 -37.64
N ARG A 436 16.64 -17.57 -36.62
CA ARG A 436 16.03 -17.49 -35.27
C ARG A 436 16.27 -16.14 -34.61
N LEU A 437 17.47 -15.57 -34.78
CA LEU A 437 17.81 -14.26 -34.25
C LEU A 437 16.95 -13.15 -34.88
N GLU A 438 16.66 -13.24 -36.17
CA GLU A 438 15.74 -12.32 -36.86
C GLU A 438 14.30 -12.40 -36.31
N GLN A 439 13.82 -13.61 -36.01
CA GLN A 439 12.51 -13.79 -35.37
C GLN A 439 12.45 -13.14 -33.98
N LEU A 440 13.50 -13.29 -33.17
CA LEU A 440 13.58 -12.64 -31.86
C LEU A 440 13.64 -11.11 -31.99
N GLU A 441 14.38 -10.60 -32.97
CA GLU A 441 14.44 -9.15 -33.23
C GLU A 441 13.09 -8.59 -33.68
N LEU A 442 12.37 -9.32 -34.53
CA LEU A 442 11.00 -8.97 -34.92
C LEU A 442 10.08 -8.93 -33.70
N ARG A 443 10.16 -9.93 -32.82
CA ARG A 443 9.37 -9.99 -31.58
C ARG A 443 9.68 -8.83 -30.64
N ARG A 444 10.96 -8.46 -30.49
CA ARG A 444 11.40 -7.29 -29.72
C ARG A 444 10.80 -5.99 -30.27
N LEU A 445 10.80 -5.82 -31.60
CA LEU A 445 10.24 -4.65 -32.27
C LEU A 445 8.71 -4.60 -32.17
N GLN A 446 8.03 -5.74 -32.32
CA GLN A 446 6.59 -5.84 -32.13
C GLN A 446 6.18 -5.46 -30.72
N MET A 447 6.91 -5.96 -29.72
CA MET A 447 6.69 -5.62 -28.32
C MET A 447 6.84 -4.11 -28.09
N LEU A 448 7.93 -3.51 -28.60
CA LEU A 448 8.14 -2.05 -28.53
C LEU A 448 7.01 -1.25 -29.19
N GLU A 449 6.54 -1.69 -30.36
CA GLU A 449 5.49 -1.01 -31.11
C GLU A 449 4.12 -1.13 -30.44
N GLN A 450 3.77 -2.31 -29.90
CA GLN A 450 2.57 -2.49 -29.09
C GLN A 450 2.54 -1.52 -27.91
N PHE A 451 3.67 -1.31 -27.24
CA PHE A 451 3.76 -0.34 -26.14
C PHE A 451 3.65 1.11 -26.62
N ARG A 452 4.28 1.50 -27.73
CA ARG A 452 4.12 2.85 -28.31
C ARG A 452 2.68 3.15 -28.74
N GLN A 453 1.95 2.16 -29.26
CA GLN A 453 0.55 2.33 -29.62
C GLN A 453 -0.34 2.53 -28.39
N LEU A 454 -0.01 1.88 -27.27
CA LEU A 454 -0.66 2.15 -25.98
C LEU A 454 -0.35 3.59 -25.50
N ASP A 455 0.87 4.10 -25.71
CA ASP A 455 1.22 5.50 -25.42
C ASP A 455 0.36 6.49 -26.21
N ALA A 456 0.25 6.31 -27.52
CA ALA A 456 -0.54 7.18 -28.39
C ALA A 456 -2.03 7.22 -28.00
N ARG A 457 -2.59 6.07 -27.61
CA ARG A 457 -3.98 5.97 -27.12
C ARG A 457 -4.17 6.64 -25.77
N SER A 458 -3.18 6.55 -24.89
CA SER A 458 -3.22 7.21 -23.57
C SER A 458 -3.18 8.74 -23.68
N ALA A 459 -2.38 9.28 -24.61
CA ALA A 459 -2.27 10.72 -24.86
C ALA A 459 -3.55 11.31 -25.49
N ALA A 460 -4.25 10.53 -26.31
CA ALA A 460 -5.53 10.93 -26.90
C ALA A 460 -6.69 10.97 -25.88
N GLY A 461 -6.65 10.10 -24.85
CA GLY A 461 -7.69 10.02 -23.81
C GLY A 461 -7.56 11.04 -22.67
N SER A 462 -6.44 11.76 -22.56
CA SER A 462 -6.24 12.84 -21.58
C SER A 462 -6.66 14.24 -22.08
N GLY A 463 -7.19 14.31 -23.31
CA GLY A 463 -7.61 15.56 -23.98
C GLY A 463 -9.12 15.72 -24.15
N SER A 464 -9.94 14.85 -23.56
CA SER A 464 -11.40 14.93 -23.50
C SER A 464 -11.85 14.95 -22.05
#